data_AF-A0A9W7GLJ7-F1
#
_entry.id   AF-A0A9W7GLJ7-F1
#
_cell.length_a   1.000
_cell.length_b   1.000
_cell.length_c   1.000
_cell.angle_alpha   90.00
_cell.angle_beta   90.00
_cell.angle_gamma   90.00
#
_symmetry.space_group_name_H-M   'P 1'
#
loop_
_entity.id
_entity.type
_entity.pdbx_description
1 polymer ?
#
loop_
_entity_poly.entity_id
_entity_poly.type
_entity_poly.pdbx_seq_one_letter_code
_entity_poly.pdbx_strand_id
1 'polypeptide(L)'
;MDTIKSAQKSLNVAKNVAKNAVISIPTSLPTLGYMSINSNNSSFTIKSAPSRTPSVLTGLSTHSGWLEKKDESGNWNLRFVCAVPHTFLYYFSSDSPSATPCGIIDLECYTNVIRTAPPHTSTSSLSSTSSSEPSVVLQLCGSDRISPNLRSFYFRAPSPPSADLWTDAFLSGRHDSLLESLSAFKDLQGGYSKQLNACNEIAIQAEARGKESRDECYRVRQNAEGNRGEVKKGALEVVKVIGAIGGGGDDKEGGQEGQRDAVKRVMKLSREGDVAGVMEVILERVRGQREELEKSKEVAYELRFEVTEGRAERELEVAEVKKRAEELRRNY
;
A
#
# COMPACT_ATOMS: atom_id res chain seq x y z
N MET A 1 20.68 -8.89 16.66
CA MET A 1 19.48 -9.60 16.14
C MET A 1 18.20 -8.75 16.24
N ASP A 2 18.11 -7.82 17.18
CA ASP A 2 16.86 -7.07 17.44
C ASP A 2 16.48 -6.07 16.34
N THR A 3 17.46 -5.56 15.59
CA THR A 3 17.24 -4.68 14.43
C THR A 3 16.50 -5.38 13.29
N ILE A 4 16.77 -6.67 13.05
CA ILE A 4 16.11 -7.45 11.98
C ILE A 4 14.65 -7.73 12.37
N LYS A 5 14.40 -8.09 13.64
CA LYS A 5 13.04 -8.29 14.16
C LYS A 5 12.21 -7.01 14.11
N SER A 6 12.84 -5.86 14.38
CA SER A 6 12.19 -4.54 14.30
C SER A 6 11.81 -4.16 12.86
N ALA A 7 12.70 -4.40 11.90
CA ALA A 7 12.42 -4.16 10.48
C ALA A 7 11.28 -5.04 9.96
N GLN A 8 11.26 -6.32 10.37
CA GLN A 8 10.23 -7.28 9.96
C GLN A 8 8.86 -6.96 10.57
N LYS A 9 8.83 -6.45 11.80
CA LYS A 9 7.61 -5.92 12.43
C LYS A 9 7.07 -4.69 11.68
N SER A 10 7.94 -3.77 11.28
CA SER A 10 7.57 -2.56 10.54
C SER A 10 7.02 -2.88 9.15
N LEU A 11 7.61 -3.88 8.46
CA LEU A 11 7.12 -4.36 7.17
C LEU A 11 5.71 -5.00 7.27
N ASN A 12 5.46 -5.76 8.34
CA ASN A 12 4.14 -6.35 8.57
C ASN A 12 3.07 -5.30 8.89
N VAL A 13 3.43 -4.25 9.63
CA VAL A 13 2.53 -3.11 9.88
C VAL A 13 2.21 -2.39 8.57
N ALA A 14 3.21 -2.09 7.73
CA ALA A 14 3.00 -1.44 6.44
C ALA A 14 2.10 -2.28 5.49
N LYS A 15 2.30 -3.61 5.44
CA LYS A 15 1.43 -4.52 4.68
C LYS A 15 -0.03 -4.48 5.15
N ASN A 16 -0.25 -4.46 6.47
CA ASN A 16 -1.59 -4.42 7.03
C ASN A 16 -2.29 -3.07 6.79
N VAL A 17 -1.56 -1.96 6.87
CA VAL A 17 -2.08 -0.62 6.54
C VAL A 17 -2.49 -0.54 5.07
N ALA A 18 -1.66 -1.04 4.14
CA ALA A 18 -2.00 -1.06 2.71
C ALA A 18 -3.23 -1.94 2.42
N LYS A 19 -3.34 -3.11 3.06
CA LYS A 19 -4.50 -4.01 2.92
C LYS A 19 -5.78 -3.34 3.41
N ASN A 20 -5.73 -2.64 4.54
CA ASN A 20 -6.90 -1.96 5.10
C ASN A 20 -7.31 -0.74 4.27
N ALA A 21 -6.36 0.00 3.67
CA ALA A 21 -6.65 1.13 2.79
C ALA A 21 -7.42 0.72 1.52
N VAL A 22 -7.12 -0.47 0.96
CA VAL A 22 -7.84 -1.02 -0.21
C VAL A 22 -9.26 -1.47 0.15
N ILE A 23 -9.45 -2.01 1.37
CA ILE A 23 -10.77 -2.43 1.86
C ILE A 23 -11.65 -1.23 2.21
N SER A 24 -11.05 -0.10 2.62
CA SER A 24 -11.78 1.10 3.04
C SER A 24 -12.19 2.03 1.90
N ILE A 25 -11.96 1.67 0.62
CA ILE A 25 -12.47 2.46 -0.50
C ILE A 25 -14.00 2.36 -0.46
N PRO A 26 -14.74 3.44 -0.19
CA PRO A 26 -16.19 3.39 -0.07
C PRO A 26 -16.78 3.12 -1.45
N THR A 27 -17.26 1.91 -1.70
CA THR A 27 -18.13 1.61 -2.83
C THR A 27 -19.50 2.20 -2.53
N SER A 28 -19.66 3.51 -2.72
CA SER A 28 -20.96 4.16 -2.76
C SER A 28 -21.62 3.89 -4.12
N LEU A 29 -22.00 2.64 -4.35
CA LEU A 29 -22.97 2.24 -5.38
C LEU A 29 -23.94 1.27 -4.70
N PRO A 30 -25.26 1.47 -4.83
CA PRO A 30 -26.23 0.66 -4.12
C PRO A 30 -26.25 -0.76 -4.71
N THR A 31 -25.90 -1.71 -3.85
CA THR A 31 -26.41 -3.08 -3.79
C THR A 31 -26.55 -3.84 -5.12
N LEU A 32 -25.48 -4.53 -5.54
CA LEU A 32 -25.61 -5.80 -6.24
C LEU A 32 -24.35 -6.67 -5.99
N GLY A 33 -24.50 -7.78 -5.29
CA GLY A 33 -23.52 -8.88 -5.24
C GLY A 33 -22.59 -8.92 -4.03
N TYR A 34 -22.56 -10.08 -3.37
CA TYR A 34 -21.61 -10.45 -2.33
C TYR A 34 -20.18 -10.43 -2.91
N MET A 35 -19.31 -9.56 -2.41
CA MET A 35 -17.90 -9.48 -2.84
C MET A 35 -17.03 -10.44 -2.03
N SER A 36 -16.43 -11.43 -2.68
CA SER A 36 -15.37 -12.25 -2.11
C SER A 36 -14.10 -12.08 -2.95
N ILE A 37 -13.10 -11.43 -2.39
CA ILE A 37 -11.81 -11.18 -3.04
C ILE A 37 -10.85 -12.26 -2.54
N ASN A 38 -10.63 -13.30 -3.34
CA ASN A 38 -9.56 -14.27 -3.09
C ASN A 38 -8.41 -14.02 -4.08
N SER A 39 -7.28 -13.59 -3.52
CA SER A 39 -6.03 -13.32 -4.24
C SER A 39 -5.39 -14.64 -4.63
N ASN A 40 -5.26 -14.88 -5.94
CA ASN A 40 -4.28 -15.73 -6.65
C ASN A 40 -4.99 -16.58 -7.74
N ASN A 41 -5.18 -15.98 -8.94
CA ASN A 41 -5.80 -16.52 -10.19
C ASN A 41 -7.30 -16.28 -10.41
N SER A 42 -7.78 -15.05 -10.30
CA SER A 42 -9.19 -14.70 -10.57
C SER A 42 -9.45 -14.37 -12.04
N SER A 43 -9.88 -15.37 -12.83
CA SER A 43 -10.76 -15.11 -13.97
C SER A 43 -12.10 -14.60 -13.43
N PHE A 44 -12.34 -13.31 -13.56
CA PHE A 44 -13.58 -12.64 -13.15
C PHE A 44 -14.73 -13.10 -14.04
N THR A 45 -15.64 -13.92 -13.51
CA THR A 45 -16.84 -14.33 -14.27
C THR A 45 -18.07 -13.87 -13.50
N ILE A 46 -18.50 -12.64 -13.73
CA ILE A 46 -19.83 -12.20 -13.30
C ILE A 46 -20.84 -12.83 -14.27
N LYS A 47 -21.46 -13.94 -13.87
CA LYS A 47 -22.64 -14.50 -14.53
C LYS A 47 -23.90 -14.06 -13.80
N SER A 48 -24.14 -12.75 -13.67
CA SER A 48 -25.43 -12.24 -13.23
C SER A 48 -26.26 -11.87 -14.47
N ALA A 49 -26.73 -12.88 -15.20
CA ALA A 49 -27.81 -12.62 -16.14
C ALA A 49 -29.07 -12.36 -15.31
N PRO A 50 -29.79 -11.23 -15.50
CA PRO A 50 -31.04 -10.97 -14.80
C PRO A 50 -32.04 -12.10 -15.06
N SER A 51 -32.93 -12.35 -14.10
CA SER A 51 -33.98 -13.36 -14.28
C SER A 51 -34.87 -12.97 -15.48
N ARG A 52 -35.21 -13.95 -16.32
CA ARG A 52 -35.96 -13.75 -17.56
C ARG A 52 -37.48 -13.79 -17.32
N THR A 53 -37.94 -13.14 -16.26
CA THR A 53 -39.37 -13.05 -15.94
C THR A 53 -39.98 -11.80 -16.55
N PRO A 54 -41.29 -11.76 -16.86
CA PRO A 54 -41.94 -10.56 -17.40
C PRO A 54 -41.70 -9.33 -16.53
N SER A 55 -41.82 -9.47 -15.21
CA SER A 55 -41.64 -8.36 -14.27
C SER A 55 -40.25 -7.72 -14.36
N VAL A 56 -39.20 -8.53 -14.44
CA VAL A 56 -37.83 -8.01 -14.55
C VAL A 56 -37.56 -7.46 -15.95
N LEU A 57 -37.99 -8.17 -16.99
CA LEU A 57 -37.74 -7.74 -18.37
C LEU A 57 -38.54 -6.49 -18.77
N THR A 58 -39.73 -6.27 -18.21
CA THR A 58 -40.49 -5.02 -18.37
C THR A 58 -39.72 -3.82 -17.83
N GLY A 59 -39.03 -3.98 -16.69
CA GLY A 59 -38.19 -2.91 -16.12
C GLY A 59 -36.92 -2.64 -16.93
N LEU A 60 -36.49 -3.60 -17.74
CA LEU A 60 -35.32 -3.49 -18.61
C LEU A 60 -35.67 -3.12 -20.05
N SER A 61 -36.92 -3.31 -20.50
CA SER A 61 -37.30 -3.16 -21.90
C SER A 61 -37.49 -1.71 -22.33
N THR A 62 -37.13 -1.38 -23.56
CA THR A 62 -37.49 -0.09 -24.18
C THR A 62 -39.00 0.01 -24.37
N HIS A 63 -39.64 -1.12 -24.67
CA HIS A 63 -41.09 -1.23 -24.77
C HIS A 63 -41.58 -2.61 -24.38
N SER A 64 -42.72 -2.67 -23.69
CA SER A 64 -43.40 -3.91 -23.34
C SER A 64 -44.91 -3.77 -23.49
N GLY A 65 -45.58 -4.83 -23.89
CA GLY A 65 -47.03 -4.83 -24.04
C GLY A 65 -47.55 -6.07 -24.72
N TRP A 66 -48.87 -6.15 -24.88
CA TRP A 66 -49.53 -7.27 -25.52
C TRP A 66 -49.55 -7.10 -27.04
N LEU A 67 -49.10 -8.14 -27.75
CA LEU A 67 -49.16 -8.25 -29.20
C LEU A 67 -49.66 -9.64 -29.59
N GLU A 68 -50.38 -9.76 -30.70
CA GLU A 68 -50.61 -11.09 -31.27
C GLU A 68 -49.41 -11.51 -32.10
N LYS A 69 -48.81 -12.64 -31.78
CA LYS A 69 -47.70 -13.22 -32.54
C LYS A 69 -48.22 -14.37 -33.40
N LYS A 70 -47.85 -14.38 -34.68
CA LYS A 70 -48.11 -15.51 -35.57
C LYS A 70 -47.19 -16.68 -35.23
N ASP A 71 -47.76 -17.86 -35.05
CA ASP A 71 -47.01 -19.11 -34.88
C ASP A 71 -46.60 -19.73 -36.23
N GLU A 72 -45.92 -20.87 -36.18
CA GLU A 72 -45.46 -21.61 -37.37
C GLU A 72 -46.62 -22.21 -38.16
N SER A 73 -47.72 -22.54 -37.48
CA SER A 73 -48.96 -23.04 -38.09
C SER A 73 -49.78 -21.92 -38.73
N GLY A 74 -49.40 -20.67 -38.52
CA GLY A 74 -50.05 -19.49 -39.07
C GLY A 74 -51.15 -18.88 -38.19
N ASN A 75 -51.37 -19.40 -36.98
CA ASN A 75 -52.36 -18.89 -36.04
C ASN A 75 -51.80 -17.70 -35.25
N TRP A 76 -52.69 -16.76 -34.93
CA TRP A 76 -52.36 -15.60 -34.12
C TRP A 76 -52.62 -15.91 -32.65
N ASN A 77 -51.60 -15.72 -31.82
CA ASN A 77 -51.68 -15.96 -30.39
C ASN A 77 -51.32 -14.69 -29.64
N LEU A 78 -52.16 -14.27 -28.70
CA LEU A 78 -51.87 -13.13 -27.84
C LEU A 78 -50.67 -13.46 -26.93
N ARG A 79 -49.65 -12.60 -26.94
CA ARG A 79 -48.42 -12.75 -26.15
C ARG A 79 -48.06 -11.44 -25.49
N PHE A 80 -47.57 -11.52 -24.25
CA PHE A 80 -46.93 -10.38 -23.61
C PHE A 80 -45.49 -10.31 -24.13
N VAL A 81 -45.10 -9.19 -24.71
CA VAL A 81 -43.82 -9.02 -25.42
C VAL A 81 -42.99 -7.96 -24.70
N CYS A 82 -41.69 -8.18 -24.57
CA CYS A 82 -40.72 -7.23 -24.02
C CYS A 82 -39.54 -7.06 -24.99
N ALA A 83 -39.37 -5.86 -25.55
CA ALA A 83 -38.22 -5.50 -26.38
C ALA A 83 -37.09 -4.99 -25.48
N VAL A 84 -36.13 -5.86 -25.16
CA VAL A 84 -35.02 -5.53 -24.28
C VAL A 84 -33.92 -4.82 -25.09
N PRO A 85 -33.34 -3.71 -24.59
CA PRO A 85 -32.25 -3.03 -25.25
C PRO A 85 -31.11 -4.01 -25.57
N HIS A 86 -30.45 -3.76 -26.70
CA HIS A 86 -29.29 -4.45 -27.26
C HIS A 86 -29.56 -5.60 -28.22
N THR A 87 -30.34 -6.63 -27.90
CA THR A 87 -30.51 -7.74 -28.87
C THR A 87 -31.76 -8.58 -28.76
N PHE A 88 -32.48 -8.64 -27.64
CA PHE A 88 -33.49 -9.70 -27.50
C PHE A 88 -34.92 -9.18 -27.39
N LEU A 89 -35.81 -9.84 -28.13
CA LEU A 89 -37.26 -9.75 -27.96
C LEU A 89 -37.74 -11.01 -27.24
N TYR A 90 -38.31 -10.83 -26.06
CA TYR A 90 -38.92 -11.91 -25.28
C TYR A 90 -40.42 -11.88 -25.46
N TYR A 91 -41.06 -13.05 -25.51
CA TYR A 91 -42.51 -13.14 -25.49
C TYR A 91 -43.01 -14.27 -24.60
N PHE A 92 -44.12 -14.02 -23.92
CA PHE A 92 -44.68 -14.86 -22.87
C PHE A 92 -46.15 -15.19 -23.15
N SER A 93 -46.65 -16.32 -22.63
CA SER A 93 -48.08 -16.65 -22.64
C SER A 93 -48.88 -15.78 -21.67
N SER A 94 -48.24 -15.25 -20.63
CA SER A 94 -48.83 -14.47 -19.55
C SER A 94 -47.81 -13.46 -19.03
N ASP A 95 -48.28 -12.36 -18.48
CA ASP A 95 -47.52 -11.33 -17.78
C ASP A 95 -47.21 -11.67 -16.30
N SER A 96 -47.56 -12.89 -15.85
CA SER A 96 -47.26 -13.36 -14.49
C SER A 96 -45.75 -13.28 -14.17
N PRO A 97 -45.36 -12.83 -12.97
CA PRO A 97 -43.94 -12.70 -12.58
C PRO A 97 -43.18 -14.03 -12.52
N SER A 98 -43.89 -15.16 -12.52
CA SER A 98 -43.29 -16.51 -12.58
C SER A 98 -43.28 -17.11 -13.99
N ALA A 99 -43.84 -16.43 -14.99
CA ALA A 99 -43.88 -16.94 -16.35
C ALA A 99 -42.46 -17.03 -16.93
N THR A 100 -42.21 -18.11 -17.66
CA THR A 100 -41.00 -18.29 -18.47
C THR A 100 -41.27 -17.86 -19.91
N PRO A 101 -40.26 -17.35 -20.63
CA PRO A 101 -40.45 -16.89 -22.00
C PRO A 101 -40.79 -18.09 -22.89
N CYS A 102 -41.84 -17.94 -23.71
CA CYS A 102 -42.22 -18.90 -24.73
C CYS A 102 -41.22 -18.92 -25.90
N GLY A 103 -40.47 -17.85 -26.06
CA GLY A 103 -39.35 -17.80 -26.98
C GLY A 103 -38.60 -16.47 -26.87
N ILE A 104 -37.49 -16.45 -27.57
CA ILE A 104 -36.54 -15.34 -27.61
C ILE A 104 -36.17 -15.14 -29.07
N ILE A 105 -36.21 -13.90 -29.54
CA ILE A 105 -35.75 -13.53 -30.89
C ILE A 105 -34.55 -12.62 -30.72
N ASP A 106 -33.44 -12.98 -31.36
CA ASP A 106 -32.28 -12.11 -31.48
C ASP A 106 -32.53 -11.11 -32.62
N LEU A 107 -32.77 -9.86 -32.24
CA LEU A 107 -33.01 -8.71 -33.09
C LEU A 107 -31.76 -8.24 -33.84
N GLU A 108 -30.54 -8.67 -33.50
CA GLU A 108 -29.29 -8.18 -34.11
C GLU A 108 -29.35 -8.18 -35.64
N CYS A 109 -29.88 -9.26 -36.23
CA CYS A 109 -29.98 -9.41 -37.69
C CYS A 109 -31.28 -8.85 -38.30
N TYR A 110 -32.25 -8.43 -37.47
CA TYR A 110 -33.52 -7.88 -37.91
C TYR A 110 -33.44 -6.37 -38.03
N THR A 111 -33.15 -5.90 -39.23
CA THR A 111 -32.89 -4.49 -39.54
C THR A 111 -34.07 -3.79 -40.19
N ASN A 112 -35.17 -4.51 -40.44
CA ASN A 112 -36.34 -3.95 -41.10
C ASN A 112 -37.66 -4.43 -40.46
N VAL A 113 -38.66 -3.56 -40.48
CA VAL A 113 -40.04 -3.84 -40.06
C VAL A 113 -40.96 -3.40 -41.18
N ILE A 114 -41.52 -4.38 -41.90
CA ILE A 114 -42.52 -4.10 -42.94
C ILE A 114 -43.89 -4.00 -42.28
N ARG A 115 -44.59 -2.91 -42.53
CA ARG A 115 -45.94 -2.67 -42.01
C ARG A 115 -46.96 -2.96 -43.09
N THR A 116 -47.88 -3.87 -42.79
CA THR A 116 -48.98 -4.22 -43.70
C THR A 116 -50.28 -3.89 -43.01
N ALA A 117 -50.99 -2.89 -43.55
CA ALA A 117 -52.37 -2.67 -43.18
C ALA A 117 -53.20 -3.89 -43.63
N PRO A 118 -54.15 -4.39 -42.83
CA PRO A 118 -55.02 -5.46 -43.24
C PRO A 118 -55.72 -5.03 -44.53
N PRO A 119 -55.89 -5.94 -45.51
CA PRO A 119 -56.57 -5.61 -46.75
C PRO A 119 -57.95 -5.07 -46.39
N HIS A 120 -58.15 -3.77 -46.59
CA HIS A 120 -59.43 -3.13 -46.41
C HIS A 120 -60.40 -3.87 -47.33
N THR A 121 -61.24 -4.74 -46.78
CA THR A 121 -62.40 -5.25 -47.50
C THR A 121 -63.20 -4.02 -47.85
N SER A 122 -63.05 -3.57 -49.09
CA SER A 122 -63.57 -2.31 -49.61
C SER A 122 -65.05 -2.50 -49.92
N THR A 123 -65.80 -3.00 -48.94
CA THR A 123 -67.25 -3.12 -48.96
C THR A 123 -67.76 -2.15 -47.93
N SER A 124 -67.89 -0.92 -48.40
CA SER A 124 -68.70 0.14 -47.83
C SER A 124 -70.11 -0.39 -47.52
N SER A 125 -70.35 -0.81 -46.29
CA SER A 125 -71.69 -0.88 -45.74
C SER A 125 -71.69 -0.09 -44.44
N LEU A 126 -72.39 1.04 -44.48
CA LEU A 126 -72.72 1.88 -43.33
C LEU A 126 -73.31 1.01 -42.21
N SER A 127 -72.50 0.62 -41.24
CA SER A 127 -72.98 0.20 -39.93
C SER A 127 -72.02 0.71 -38.87
N SER A 128 -72.26 1.95 -38.49
CA SER A 128 -71.85 2.54 -37.23
C SER A 128 -72.29 1.65 -36.08
N THR A 129 -71.33 1.06 -35.34
CA THR A 129 -71.24 0.99 -33.86
C THR A 129 -70.28 -0.13 -33.44
N SER A 130 -68.99 0.11 -33.57
CA SER A 130 -67.91 -0.31 -32.65
C SER A 130 -66.59 0.06 -33.32
N SER A 131 -66.00 1.16 -32.86
CA SER A 131 -64.79 1.78 -33.42
C SER A 131 -63.54 0.96 -33.08
N SER A 132 -63.48 -0.29 -33.54
CA SER A 132 -62.23 -1.07 -33.51
C SER A 132 -61.33 -0.51 -34.60
N GLU A 133 -60.32 0.26 -34.22
CA GLU A 133 -59.29 0.73 -35.16
C GLU A 133 -58.68 -0.47 -35.93
N PRO A 134 -58.24 -0.25 -37.18
CA PRO A 134 -57.61 -1.32 -37.95
C PRO A 134 -56.29 -1.73 -37.30
N SER A 135 -56.22 -3.00 -36.87
CA SER A 135 -54.98 -3.60 -36.39
C SER A 135 -53.90 -3.58 -37.48
N VAL A 136 -52.63 -3.38 -37.14
CA VAL A 136 -51.54 -3.35 -38.14
C VAL A 136 -50.64 -4.57 -37.98
N VAL A 137 -50.29 -5.23 -39.08
CA VAL A 137 -49.33 -6.35 -39.07
C VAL A 137 -47.92 -5.81 -39.26
N LEU A 138 -47.03 -6.17 -38.33
CA LEU A 138 -45.60 -5.88 -38.34
C LEU A 138 -44.86 -7.16 -38.73
N GLN A 139 -44.15 -7.14 -39.85
CA GLN A 139 -43.23 -8.19 -40.26
C GLN A 139 -41.80 -7.80 -39.95
N LEU A 140 -41.24 -8.44 -38.94
CA LEU A 140 -39.84 -8.31 -38.56
C LEU A 140 -39.00 -9.20 -39.49
N CYS A 141 -38.11 -8.59 -40.27
CA CYS A 141 -37.29 -9.27 -41.26
C CYS A 141 -35.85 -8.71 -41.31
N GLY A 142 -34.94 -9.48 -41.90
CA GLY A 142 -33.57 -9.04 -42.19
C GLY A 142 -33.53 -8.11 -43.40
N SER A 143 -32.40 -7.43 -43.59
CA SER A 143 -32.14 -6.69 -44.82
C SER A 143 -31.83 -7.66 -45.96
N ASP A 144 -32.36 -7.39 -47.15
CA ASP A 144 -32.05 -8.14 -48.38
C ASP A 144 -30.55 -8.20 -48.69
N ARG A 145 -29.77 -7.24 -48.18
CA ARG A 145 -28.32 -7.16 -48.40
C ARG A 145 -27.49 -7.97 -47.40
N ILE A 146 -27.92 -8.04 -46.15
CA ILE A 146 -27.11 -8.59 -45.04
C ILE A 146 -27.60 -10.00 -44.66
N SER A 147 -28.91 -10.23 -44.66
CA SER A 147 -29.50 -11.49 -44.19
C SER A 147 -30.80 -11.82 -44.92
N PRO A 148 -30.75 -12.07 -46.25
CA PRO A 148 -31.95 -12.30 -47.07
C PRO A 148 -32.71 -13.57 -46.68
N ASN A 149 -32.03 -14.57 -46.12
CA ASN A 149 -32.63 -15.85 -45.71
C ASN A 149 -33.08 -15.86 -44.24
N LEU A 150 -33.10 -14.71 -43.56
CA LEU A 150 -33.50 -14.64 -42.17
C LEU A 150 -35.00 -14.91 -42.03
N ARG A 151 -35.36 -15.83 -41.14
CA ARG A 151 -36.76 -16.16 -40.85
C ARG A 151 -37.53 -14.90 -40.44
N SER A 152 -38.65 -14.62 -41.10
CA SER A 152 -39.52 -13.51 -40.72
C SER A 152 -40.41 -13.86 -39.51
N PHE A 153 -40.65 -12.89 -38.64
CA PHE A 153 -41.63 -12.98 -37.56
C PHE A 153 -42.74 -11.96 -37.78
N TYR A 154 -43.97 -12.36 -37.47
CA TYR A 154 -45.15 -11.52 -37.67
C TYR A 154 -45.83 -11.23 -36.34
N PHE A 155 -46.08 -9.95 -36.11
CA PHE A 155 -46.81 -9.44 -34.96
C PHE A 155 -47.99 -8.61 -35.44
N ARG A 156 -49.08 -8.57 -34.67
CA ARG A 156 -50.21 -7.69 -34.92
C ARG A 156 -50.35 -6.74 -33.75
N ALA A 157 -50.22 -5.45 -34.04
CA ALA A 157 -50.48 -4.37 -33.10
C ALA A 157 -51.97 -4.00 -33.11
N PRO A 158 -52.54 -3.63 -31.96
CA PRO A 158 -53.97 -3.32 -31.84
C PRO A 158 -54.38 -2.05 -32.62
N SER A 159 -53.44 -1.13 -32.85
CA SER A 159 -53.69 0.14 -33.54
C SER A 159 -52.47 0.63 -34.32
N PRO A 160 -52.64 1.54 -35.29
CA PRO A 160 -51.52 2.14 -36.01
C PRO A 160 -50.51 2.86 -35.11
N PRO A 161 -50.91 3.68 -34.11
CA PRO A 161 -49.97 4.30 -33.17
C PRO A 161 -49.19 3.27 -32.34
N SER A 162 -49.84 2.17 -31.93
CA SER A 162 -49.14 1.08 -31.25
C SER A 162 -48.10 0.43 -32.17
N ALA A 163 -48.42 0.26 -33.45
CA ALA A 163 -47.46 -0.22 -34.45
C ALA A 163 -46.27 0.73 -34.65
N ASP A 164 -46.46 2.05 -34.55
CA ASP A 164 -45.36 3.03 -34.60
C ASP A 164 -44.41 2.84 -33.42
N LEU A 165 -44.94 2.76 -32.19
CA LEU A 165 -44.15 2.53 -30.97
C LEU A 165 -43.36 1.22 -31.03
N TRP A 166 -43.99 0.14 -31.49
CA TRP A 166 -43.30 -1.15 -31.64
C TRP A 166 -42.24 -1.13 -32.73
N THR A 167 -42.49 -0.44 -33.85
CA THR A 167 -41.49 -0.27 -34.91
C THR A 167 -40.27 0.48 -34.40
N ASP A 168 -40.50 1.57 -33.66
CA ASP A 168 -39.44 2.35 -33.03
C ASP A 168 -38.66 1.54 -31.99
N ALA A 169 -39.36 0.77 -31.14
CA ALA A 169 -38.73 -0.11 -30.17
C ALA A 169 -37.90 -1.23 -30.82
N PHE A 170 -38.34 -1.77 -31.96
CA PHE A 170 -37.61 -2.80 -32.71
C PHE A 170 -36.38 -2.24 -33.45
N LEU A 171 -36.37 -0.96 -33.84
CA LEU A 171 -35.32 -0.39 -34.67
C LEU A 171 -34.47 0.64 -33.92
N SER A 172 -35.07 1.78 -33.55
CA SER A 172 -34.38 2.97 -33.02
C SER A 172 -33.90 2.77 -31.58
N GLY A 173 -34.77 2.25 -30.70
CA GLY A 173 -34.45 2.11 -29.28
C GLY A 173 -33.21 1.24 -29.01
N ARG A 174 -32.85 0.35 -29.95
CA ARG A 174 -31.62 -0.43 -29.89
C ARG A 174 -30.38 0.40 -30.20
N HIS A 175 -30.46 1.26 -31.21
CA HIS A 175 -29.35 2.09 -31.63
C HIS A 175 -28.99 3.10 -30.54
N ASP A 176 -29.98 3.76 -29.96
CA ASP A 176 -29.77 4.76 -28.92
C ASP A 176 -29.18 4.14 -27.65
N SER A 177 -29.70 2.98 -27.23
CA SER A 177 -29.14 2.27 -26.07
C SER A 177 -27.70 1.78 -26.31
N LEU A 178 -27.36 1.38 -27.53
CA LEU A 178 -25.98 1.05 -27.92
C LEU A 178 -25.07 2.29 -27.88
N LEU A 179 -25.56 3.44 -28.36
CA LEU A 179 -24.82 4.70 -28.27
C LEU A 179 -24.60 5.15 -26.82
N GLU A 180 -25.62 5.04 -25.97
CA GLU A 180 -25.50 5.33 -24.53
C GLU A 180 -24.49 4.39 -23.86
N SER A 181 -24.55 3.09 -24.16
CA SER A 181 -23.59 2.11 -23.63
C SER A 181 -22.17 2.39 -24.10
N LEU A 182 -22.01 2.79 -25.37
CA LEU A 182 -20.71 3.20 -25.92
C LEU A 182 -20.21 4.49 -25.25
N SER A 183 -21.09 5.45 -24.97
CA SER A 183 -20.76 6.68 -24.25
C SER A 183 -20.31 6.37 -22.83
N ALA A 184 -21.08 5.57 -22.10
CA ALA A 184 -20.74 5.13 -20.74
C ALA A 184 -19.41 4.37 -20.70
N PHE A 185 -19.13 3.53 -21.71
CA PHE A 185 -17.85 2.84 -21.83
C PHE A 185 -16.69 3.82 -22.06
N LYS A 186 -16.87 4.84 -22.91
CA LYS A 186 -15.85 5.89 -23.12
C LYS A 186 -15.59 6.69 -21.85
N ASP A 187 -16.64 7.03 -21.10
CA ASP A 187 -16.51 7.72 -19.82
C ASP A 187 -15.78 6.87 -18.79
N LEU A 188 -16.11 5.58 -18.72
CA LEU A 188 -15.42 4.61 -17.86
C LEU A 188 -13.94 4.48 -18.24
N GLN A 189 -13.63 4.37 -19.53
CA GLN A 189 -12.26 4.32 -20.04
C GLN A 189 -11.49 5.60 -19.66
N GLY A 190 -12.10 6.77 -19.82
CA GLY A 190 -11.53 8.04 -19.38
C GLY A 190 -11.30 8.11 -17.86
N GLY A 191 -12.22 7.54 -17.07
CA GLY A 191 -12.09 7.38 -15.63
C GLY A 191 -10.90 6.50 -15.23
N TYR A 192 -10.73 5.34 -15.87
CA TYR A 192 -9.59 4.44 -15.63
C TYR A 192 -8.26 5.10 -15.99
N SER A 193 -8.18 5.83 -17.10
CA SER A 193 -6.96 6.57 -17.45
C SER A 193 -6.59 7.61 -16.39
N LYS A 194 -7.56 8.36 -15.85
CA LYS A 194 -7.33 9.32 -14.76
C LYS A 194 -6.85 8.63 -13.48
N GLN A 195 -7.49 7.53 -13.09
CA GLN A 195 -7.10 6.76 -11.91
C GLN A 195 -5.69 6.16 -12.06
N LEU A 196 -5.37 5.62 -13.24
CA LEU A 196 -4.04 5.09 -13.53
C LEU A 196 -2.97 6.18 -13.44
N ASN A 197 -3.23 7.37 -13.99
CA ASN A 197 -2.32 8.51 -13.88
C ASN A 197 -2.12 8.95 -12.43
N ALA A 198 -3.19 9.04 -11.63
CA ALA A 198 -3.09 9.36 -10.21
C ALA A 198 -2.27 8.32 -9.43
N CYS A 199 -2.49 7.03 -9.69
CA CYS A 199 -1.69 5.96 -9.08
C CYS A 199 -0.21 6.04 -9.50
N ASN A 200 0.07 6.38 -10.76
CA ASN A 200 1.43 6.58 -11.26
C ASN A 200 2.12 7.77 -10.58
N GLU A 201 1.42 8.90 -10.40
CA GLU A 201 1.94 10.05 -9.65
C GLU A 201 2.27 9.71 -8.21
N ILE A 202 1.39 8.96 -7.52
CA ILE A 202 1.64 8.48 -6.15
C ILE A 202 2.87 7.58 -6.11
N ALA A 203 3.05 6.69 -7.09
CA ALA A 203 4.21 5.82 -7.19
C ALA A 203 5.51 6.61 -7.39
N ILE A 204 5.51 7.61 -8.29
CA ILE A 204 6.65 8.51 -8.52
C ILE A 204 7.01 9.27 -7.23
N GLN A 205 6.01 9.82 -6.53
CA GLN A 205 6.24 10.52 -5.26
C GLN A 205 6.80 9.60 -4.18
N ALA A 206 6.30 8.36 -4.09
CA ALA A 206 6.81 7.37 -3.14
C ALA A 206 8.27 7.00 -3.45
N GLU A 207 8.63 6.85 -4.73
CA GLU A 207 10.01 6.58 -5.14
C GLU A 207 10.94 7.76 -4.81
N ALA A 208 10.51 9.00 -5.06
CA ALA A 208 11.26 10.20 -4.71
C ALA A 208 11.53 10.29 -3.20
N ARG A 209 10.50 10.11 -2.37
CA ARG A 209 10.65 10.06 -0.89
C ARG A 209 11.56 8.92 -0.44
N GLY A 210 11.47 7.76 -1.09
CA GLY A 210 12.35 6.62 -0.82
C GLY A 210 13.81 6.89 -1.19
N LYS A 211 14.07 7.69 -2.22
CA LYS A 211 15.42 8.15 -2.56
C LYS A 211 15.95 9.14 -1.52
N GLU A 212 15.18 10.18 -1.19
CA GLU A 212 15.56 11.17 -0.17
C GLU A 212 15.86 10.52 1.19
N SER A 213 15.04 9.55 1.61
CA SER A 213 15.27 8.81 2.85
C SER A 213 16.57 8.00 2.83
N ARG A 214 16.92 7.39 1.68
CA ARG A 214 18.18 6.65 1.51
C ARG A 214 19.39 7.59 1.54
N ASP A 215 19.30 8.73 0.86
CA ASP A 215 20.36 9.74 0.83
C ASP A 215 20.60 10.30 2.24
N GLU A 216 19.53 10.54 3.01
CA GLU A 216 19.65 10.97 4.41
C GLU A 216 20.28 9.89 5.30
N CYS A 217 19.90 8.62 5.15
CA CYS A 217 20.55 7.51 5.87
C CYS A 217 22.04 7.42 5.55
N TYR A 218 22.41 7.63 4.29
CA TYR A 218 23.81 7.65 3.87
C TYR A 218 24.57 8.82 4.52
N ARG A 219 23.97 10.02 4.52
CA ARG A 219 24.54 11.21 5.17
C ARG A 219 24.75 11.01 6.68
N VAL A 220 23.76 10.48 7.39
CA VAL A 220 23.87 10.15 8.82
C VAL A 220 24.98 9.14 9.07
N ARG A 221 25.07 8.10 8.24
CA ARG A 221 26.13 7.09 8.34
C ARG A 221 27.51 7.68 8.10
N GLN A 222 27.66 8.51 7.06
CA GLN A 222 28.92 9.17 6.73
C GLN A 222 29.39 10.08 7.87
N ASN A 223 28.47 10.86 8.46
CA ASN A 223 28.76 11.70 9.63
C ASN A 223 29.18 10.85 10.84
N ALA A 224 28.49 9.75 11.10
CA ALA A 224 28.84 8.84 12.20
C ALA A 224 30.22 8.18 12.01
N GLU A 225 30.54 7.77 10.79
CA GLU A 225 31.87 7.22 10.45
C GLU A 225 32.97 8.29 10.58
N GLY A 226 32.68 9.54 10.17
CA GLY A 226 33.57 10.69 10.38
C GLY A 226 33.85 10.95 11.86
N ASN A 227 32.81 11.06 12.69
CA ASN A 227 32.92 11.26 14.14
C ASN A 227 33.71 10.11 14.81
N ARG A 228 33.48 8.87 14.39
CA ARG A 228 34.25 7.71 14.88
C ARG A 228 35.74 7.84 14.55
N GLY A 229 36.07 8.36 13.37
CA GLY A 229 37.44 8.68 12.97
C GLY A 229 38.09 9.72 13.88
N GLU A 230 37.37 10.79 14.21
CA GLU A 230 37.85 11.84 15.13
C GLU A 230 38.06 11.32 16.55
N VAL A 231 37.10 10.54 17.08
CA VAL A 231 37.23 9.89 18.40
C VAL A 231 38.46 8.99 18.45
N LYS A 232 38.70 8.20 17.41
CA LYS A 232 39.88 7.34 17.32
C LYS A 232 41.18 8.15 17.28
N LYS A 233 41.20 9.29 16.58
CA LYS A 233 42.34 10.21 16.55
C LYS A 233 42.59 10.81 17.93
N GLY A 234 41.56 11.31 18.60
CA GLY A 234 41.65 11.83 19.97
C GLY A 234 42.14 10.78 20.97
N ALA A 235 41.61 9.56 20.90
CA ALA A 235 42.06 8.45 21.73
C ALA A 235 43.55 8.12 21.51
N LEU A 236 44.02 8.13 20.25
CA LEU A 236 45.43 7.95 19.92
C LEU A 236 46.32 9.06 20.48
N GLU A 237 45.88 10.32 20.43
CA GLU A 237 46.60 11.45 21.02
C GLU A 237 46.71 11.31 22.54
N VAL A 238 45.62 10.94 23.22
CA VAL A 238 45.62 10.68 24.67
C VAL A 238 46.60 9.56 25.02
N VAL A 239 46.59 8.45 24.26
CA VAL A 239 47.54 7.34 24.47
C VAL A 239 48.99 7.80 24.31
N LYS A 240 49.29 8.66 23.33
CA LYS A 240 50.64 9.24 23.16
C LYS A 240 51.06 10.08 24.37
N VAL A 241 50.17 10.93 24.89
CA VAL A 241 50.44 11.77 26.07
C VAL A 241 50.71 10.91 27.30
N ILE A 242 49.88 9.88 27.54
CA ILE A 242 50.08 8.93 28.65
C ILE A 242 51.42 8.19 28.52
N GLY A 243 51.78 7.79 27.30
CA GLY A 243 53.08 7.17 27.02
C GLY A 243 54.27 8.08 27.33
N ALA A 244 54.19 9.37 26.96
CA ALA A 244 55.26 10.34 27.21
C ALA A 244 55.47 10.64 28.71
N ILE A 245 54.39 10.68 29.50
CA ILE A 245 54.47 10.93 30.95
C ILE A 245 55.11 9.74 31.70
N GLY A 246 54.96 8.51 31.18
CA GLY A 246 55.51 7.29 31.81
C GLY A 246 56.96 6.93 31.42
N GLY A 247 57.57 7.65 30.46
CA GLY A 247 58.84 7.27 29.83
C GLY A 247 60.12 7.87 30.43
N GLY A 248 60.09 8.34 31.68
CA GLY A 248 61.21 9.08 32.29
C GLY A 248 62.12 8.29 33.23
N GLY A 249 61.96 6.97 33.39
CA GLY A 249 62.77 6.17 34.31
C GLY A 249 63.10 4.80 33.74
N ASP A 250 64.37 4.58 33.43
CA ASP A 250 64.84 3.44 32.62
C ASP A 250 64.83 2.06 33.33
N ASP A 251 64.58 1.93 34.63
CA ASP A 251 65.02 0.70 35.34
C ASP A 251 63.97 -0.04 36.21
N LYS A 252 62.67 -0.06 35.86
CA LYS A 252 61.68 -0.90 36.58
C LYS A 252 60.79 -1.74 35.68
N GLU A 253 61.19 -3.00 35.46
CA GLU A 253 60.49 -4.02 34.65
C GLU A 253 59.03 -4.31 35.09
N GLY A 254 58.61 -3.94 36.30
CA GLY A 254 57.25 -4.25 36.79
C GLY A 254 56.13 -3.30 36.33
N GLY A 255 56.44 -2.11 35.79
CA GLY A 255 55.43 -1.09 35.48
C GLY A 255 54.83 -1.15 34.06
N GLN A 256 55.49 -1.87 33.14
CA GLN A 256 55.14 -1.80 31.72
C GLN A 256 53.91 -2.66 31.34
N GLU A 257 53.62 -3.72 32.08
CA GLU A 257 52.54 -4.66 31.73
C GLU A 257 51.14 -4.04 31.90
N GLY A 258 50.89 -3.37 33.03
CA GLY A 258 49.63 -2.67 33.29
C GLY A 258 49.36 -1.52 32.30
N GLN A 259 50.42 -0.84 31.84
CA GLN A 259 50.30 0.23 30.85
C GLN A 259 49.96 -0.33 29.46
N ARG A 260 50.57 -1.45 29.05
CA ARG A 260 50.23 -2.13 27.79
C ARG A 260 48.79 -2.61 27.78
N ASP A 261 48.28 -3.13 28.89
CA ASP A 261 46.91 -3.63 28.97
C ASP A 261 45.85 -2.53 29.04
N ALA A 262 46.13 -1.39 29.69
CA ALA A 262 45.28 -0.21 29.60
C ALA A 262 45.20 0.32 28.15
N VAL A 263 46.33 0.38 27.45
CA VAL A 263 46.37 0.82 26.03
C VAL A 263 45.62 -0.16 25.12
N LYS A 264 45.76 -1.48 25.32
CA LYS A 264 44.97 -2.49 24.59
C LYS A 264 43.46 -2.33 24.85
N ARG A 265 43.06 -2.08 26.11
CA ARG A 265 41.65 -1.84 26.48
C ARG A 265 41.10 -0.59 25.82
N VAL A 266 41.81 0.54 25.90
CA VAL A 266 41.44 1.80 25.21
C VAL A 266 41.32 1.59 23.70
N MET A 267 42.28 0.90 23.08
CA MET A 267 42.25 0.59 21.65
C MET A 267 41.07 -0.32 21.26
N LYS A 268 40.73 -1.30 22.10
CA LYS A 268 39.58 -2.18 21.90
C LYS A 268 38.26 -1.40 22.00
N LEU A 269 38.07 -0.64 23.08
CA LEU A 269 36.85 0.16 23.31
C LEU A 269 36.69 1.25 22.25
N SER A 270 37.79 1.88 21.81
CA SER A 270 37.79 2.82 20.69
C SER A 270 37.38 2.15 19.37
N ARG A 271 37.82 0.90 19.11
CA ARG A 271 37.34 0.12 17.96
C ARG A 271 35.88 -0.24 18.08
N GLU A 272 35.36 -0.44 19.27
CA GLU A 272 33.93 -0.75 19.51
C GLU A 272 33.05 0.50 19.47
N GLY A 273 33.64 1.71 19.51
CA GLY A 273 32.92 2.98 19.56
C GLY A 273 32.39 3.33 20.94
N ASP A 274 32.85 2.66 21.98
CA ASP A 274 32.45 2.90 23.37
C ASP A 274 33.28 4.04 23.99
N VAL A 275 32.82 5.27 23.74
CA VAL A 275 33.46 6.49 24.23
C VAL A 275 33.45 6.57 25.76
N ALA A 276 32.37 6.10 26.39
CA ALA A 276 32.22 6.11 27.85
C ALA A 276 33.23 5.17 28.50
N GLY A 277 33.37 3.94 27.98
CA GLY A 277 34.39 3.00 28.44
C GLY A 277 35.82 3.51 28.25
N VAL A 278 36.12 4.19 27.13
CA VAL A 278 37.45 4.82 26.94
C VAL A 278 37.72 5.88 28.01
N MET A 279 36.75 6.76 28.30
CA MET A 279 36.89 7.77 29.37
C MET A 279 37.06 7.12 30.75
N GLU A 280 36.33 6.05 31.04
CA GLU A 280 36.42 5.34 32.30
C GLU A 280 37.82 4.76 32.53
N VAL A 281 38.41 4.11 31.52
CA VAL A 281 39.79 3.58 31.60
C VAL A 281 40.81 4.70 31.79
N ILE A 282 40.61 5.87 31.16
CA ILE A 282 41.48 7.04 31.37
C ILE A 282 41.36 7.54 32.81
N LEU A 283 40.13 7.70 33.31
CA LEU A 283 39.87 8.17 34.68
C LEU A 283 40.41 7.19 35.72
N GLU A 284 40.28 5.88 35.51
CA GLU A 284 40.86 4.85 36.37
C GLU A 284 42.38 4.99 36.46
N ARG A 285 43.06 5.22 35.33
CA ARG A 285 44.52 5.43 35.32
C ARG A 285 44.94 6.70 36.05
N VAL A 286 44.21 7.80 35.85
CA VAL A 286 44.47 9.07 36.55
C VAL A 286 44.31 8.92 38.06
N ARG A 287 43.30 8.16 38.52
CA ARG A 287 43.12 7.84 39.95
C ARG A 287 44.29 7.03 40.49
N GLY A 288 44.71 5.97 39.78
CA GLY A 288 45.85 5.16 40.20
C GLY A 288 47.15 5.96 40.32
N GLN A 289 47.44 6.84 39.35
CA GLN A 289 48.62 7.72 39.43
C GLN A 289 48.57 8.68 40.62
N ARG A 290 47.37 9.17 40.97
CA ARG A 290 47.19 10.03 42.14
C ARG A 290 47.48 9.28 43.44
N GLU A 291 47.03 8.03 43.55
CA GLU A 291 47.31 7.17 44.71
C GLU A 291 48.80 6.83 44.82
N GLU A 292 49.45 6.49 43.70
CA GLU A 292 50.91 6.27 43.67
C GLU A 292 51.69 7.52 44.09
N LEU A 293 51.25 8.69 43.64
CA LEU A 293 51.85 9.97 44.02
C LEU A 293 51.68 10.26 45.52
N GLU A 294 50.50 10.01 46.10
CA GLU A 294 50.28 10.20 47.54
C GLU A 294 51.14 9.22 48.36
N LYS A 295 51.22 7.94 47.98
CA LYS A 295 52.14 6.99 48.63
C LYS A 295 53.59 7.43 48.52
N SER A 296 54.00 7.94 47.36
CA SER A 296 55.35 8.47 47.18
C SER A 296 55.62 9.71 48.04
N LYS A 297 54.62 10.56 48.30
CA LYS A 297 54.74 11.68 49.23
C LYS A 297 54.87 11.20 50.66
N GLU A 298 54.07 10.22 51.09
CA GLU A 298 54.15 9.63 52.43
C GLU A 298 55.55 9.08 52.71
N VAL A 299 56.09 8.27 51.79
CA VAL A 299 57.47 7.75 51.89
C VAL A 299 58.49 8.89 51.92
N ALA A 300 58.31 9.94 51.12
CA ALA A 300 59.20 11.10 51.14
C ALA A 300 59.11 11.87 52.47
N TYR A 301 57.93 11.95 53.10
CA TYR A 301 57.75 12.53 54.42
C TYR A 301 58.39 11.70 55.51
N GLU A 302 58.25 10.37 55.48
CA GLU A 302 58.92 9.44 56.42
C GLU A 302 60.44 9.55 56.31
N LEU A 303 60.99 9.47 55.10
CA LEU A 303 62.44 9.63 54.88
C LEU A 303 62.93 11.01 55.36
N ARG A 304 62.14 12.07 55.15
CA ARG A 304 62.49 13.40 55.65
C ARG A 304 62.47 13.44 57.17
N PHE A 305 61.51 12.78 57.80
CA PHE A 305 61.39 12.67 59.25
C PHE A 305 62.59 11.93 59.85
N GLU A 306 62.93 10.74 59.32
CA GLU A 306 64.10 9.96 59.73
C GLU A 306 65.42 10.74 59.58
N VAL A 307 65.58 11.49 58.48
CA VAL A 307 66.76 12.34 58.26
C VAL A 307 66.82 13.48 59.30
N THR A 308 65.69 14.06 59.69
CA THR A 308 65.66 15.10 60.73
C THR A 308 65.88 14.57 62.14
N GLU A 309 65.34 13.39 62.47
CA GLU A 309 65.50 12.75 63.77
C GLU A 309 66.93 12.24 63.95
N GLY A 310 67.48 11.53 62.96
CA GLY A 310 68.88 11.10 62.97
C GLY A 310 69.88 12.27 62.94
N ARG A 311 69.47 13.46 62.47
CA ARG A 311 70.27 14.68 62.61
C ARG A 311 70.24 15.21 64.06
N ALA A 312 69.08 15.22 64.70
CA ALA A 312 68.95 15.66 66.09
C ALA A 312 69.73 14.75 67.06
N GLU A 313 69.70 13.43 66.85
CA GLU A 313 70.47 12.46 67.64
C GLU A 313 71.99 12.71 67.51
N ARG A 314 72.49 12.90 66.29
CA ARG A 314 73.92 13.23 66.06
C ARG A 314 74.32 14.56 66.70
N GLU A 315 73.45 15.57 66.65
CA GLU A 315 73.70 16.86 67.30
C GLU A 315 73.77 16.71 68.84
N LEU A 316 72.97 15.82 69.43
CA LEU A 316 72.99 15.49 70.85
C LEU A 316 74.27 14.73 71.25
N GLU A 317 74.69 13.72 70.48
CA GLU A 317 75.95 13.01 70.70
C GLU A 317 77.16 13.96 70.64
N VAL A 318 77.19 14.87 69.65
CA VAL A 318 78.25 15.87 69.54
C VAL A 318 78.26 16.81 70.76
N ALA A 319 77.09 17.17 71.29
CA ALA A 319 76.98 17.99 72.50
C ALA A 319 77.51 17.24 73.74
N GLU A 320 77.19 15.95 73.91
CA GLU A 320 77.72 15.13 75.00
C GLU A 320 79.23 14.95 74.93
N VAL A 321 79.77 14.66 73.74
CA VAL A 321 81.22 14.53 73.53
C VAL A 321 81.93 15.85 73.87
N LYS A 322 81.37 17.00 73.46
CA LYS A 322 81.90 18.31 73.83
C LYS A 322 81.89 18.54 75.34
N LYS A 323 80.76 18.24 76.01
CA LYS A 323 80.63 18.36 77.46
C LYS A 323 81.67 17.50 78.19
N ARG A 324 81.86 16.25 77.77
CA ARG A 324 82.85 15.33 78.34
C ARG A 324 84.28 15.81 78.14
N ALA A 325 84.58 16.40 76.98
CA ALA A 325 85.88 17.01 76.71
C ALA A 325 86.14 18.24 77.60
N GLU A 326 85.12 19.06 77.87
CA GLU A 326 85.23 20.20 78.80
C GLU A 326 85.40 19.76 80.26
N GLU A 327 84.70 18.72 80.70
CA GLU A 327 84.88 18.13 82.04
C GLU A 327 86.30 17.57 82.22
N LEU A 328 86.83 16.87 81.22
CA LEU A 328 88.22 16.40 81.22
C LEU A 328 89.22 17.56 81.28
N ARG A 329 88.96 18.68 80.58
CA ARG A 329 89.77 19.89 80.67
C ARG A 329 89.74 20.57 82.03
N ARG A 330 88.70 20.39 82.84
CA ARG A 330 88.64 20.95 84.22
C ARG A 330 89.37 20.08 85.24
N ASN A 331 89.55 18.80 84.96
CA ASN A 331 90.17 17.82 85.87
C ASN A 331 91.69 17.64 85.67
N TYR A 332 92.28 18.34 84.69
CA TYR A 332 93.71 18.44 84.43
C TYR A 332 94.16 19.89 84.57
#